data_AF-A0A7X5Y4Z7-F1
#
_entry.id   AF-A0A7X5Y4Z7-F1
#
_cell.length_a   1.000
_cell.length_b   1.000
_cell.length_c   1.000
_cell.angle_alpha   90.00
_cell.angle_beta   90.00
_cell.angle_gamma   90.00
#
_symmetry.space_group_name_H-M   'P 1'
#
loop_
_entity.id
_entity.type
_entity.pdbx_description
1 polymer ?
#
loop_
_entity_poly.entity_id
_entity_poly.type
_entity_poly.pdbx_seq_one_letter_code
_entity_poly.pdbx_strand_id
1 'polypeptide(L)'
;MINHYRTLGVDPQAETVVIRGAYLALIRRYHPDKGGDEADPARAQAVTAAWDVLRDPERRAAYDESRQARFQPEGGSIVGPAVLMTGNRVRGGAAGRNLFLLLAAGTLGLGWWALGQPQFAPPVQVAAPASGPAVGAAPPEPVVRPVDDERSARRQAEVEEEQPPLPDLRREPDVDTPVVLPPLPVKDPVRMPVRTADAQPPVRRAAAVERAPAVARVPSKAPAEERPVVAKAAAVPAPARVDLAPLERHLQLLTDQSFRFGTPAKRSRVISSREPFLAKLRNCDSDACKRDAYLRRNAEIGDIMRN
;
A
#
# COMPACT_ATOMS: atom_id res chain seq x y z
N MET A 1 -16.86 17.96 6.12
CA MET A 1 -16.73 17.07 7.29
C MET A 1 -15.34 16.43 7.29
N ILE A 2 -14.66 16.45 8.44
CA ILE A 2 -13.29 15.95 8.57
C ILE A 2 -13.32 14.44 8.80
N ASN A 3 -12.49 13.69 8.07
CA ASN A 3 -12.37 12.26 8.20
C ASN A 3 -11.11 11.94 9.02
N HIS A 4 -11.29 11.55 10.29
CA HIS A 4 -10.18 11.37 11.25
C HIS A 4 -9.14 10.35 10.79
N TYR A 5 -9.58 9.25 10.15
CA TYR A 5 -8.69 8.25 9.58
C TYR A 5 -7.85 8.81 8.42
N ARG A 6 -8.45 9.62 7.55
CA ARG A 6 -7.72 10.31 6.48
C ARG A 6 -6.77 11.37 7.01
N THR A 7 -7.16 12.10 8.06
CA THR A 7 -6.30 13.11 8.70
C THR A 7 -5.03 12.48 9.29
N LEU A 8 -5.14 11.28 9.87
CA LEU A 8 -3.98 10.53 10.37
C LEU A 8 -3.27 9.68 9.29
N GLY A 9 -3.86 9.55 8.09
CA GLY A 9 -3.32 8.71 7.03
C GLY A 9 -3.34 7.20 7.34
N VAL A 10 -4.29 6.75 8.15
CA VAL A 10 -4.41 5.36 8.61
C VAL A 10 -5.69 4.70 8.11
N ASP A 11 -5.66 3.37 8.01
CA ASP A 11 -6.83 2.58 7.63
C ASP A 11 -7.87 2.53 8.77
N PRO A 12 -9.19 2.51 8.50
CA PRO A 12 -10.21 2.30 9.52
C PRO A 12 -10.07 1.00 10.32
N GLN A 13 -9.43 -0.03 9.76
CA GLN A 13 -9.13 -1.30 10.41
C GLN A 13 -7.78 -1.29 11.14
N ALA A 14 -7.06 -0.16 11.19
CA ALA A 14 -5.76 -0.07 11.85
C ALA A 14 -5.89 -0.27 13.37
N GLU A 15 -4.94 -1.00 13.95
CA GLU A 15 -4.84 -1.17 15.40
C GLU A 15 -4.48 0.16 16.09
N THR A 16 -4.91 0.34 17.35
CA THR A 16 -4.64 1.55 18.16
C THR A 16 -3.15 1.89 18.23
N VAL A 17 -2.26 0.88 18.21
CA VAL A 17 -0.80 1.07 18.18
C VAL A 17 -0.35 1.81 16.92
N VAL A 18 -0.92 1.46 15.76
CA VAL A 18 -0.63 2.10 14.47
C VAL A 18 -1.15 3.54 14.46
N ILE A 19 -2.35 3.76 14.99
CA ILE A 19 -2.96 5.08 15.10
C ILE A 19 -2.10 5.99 16.00
N ARG A 20 -1.59 5.46 17.12
CA ARG A 20 -0.67 6.18 18.01
C ARG A 20 0.63 6.53 17.31
N GLY A 21 1.20 5.58 16.56
CA GLY A 21 2.42 5.81 15.78
C GLY A 21 2.25 6.92 14.74
N ALA A 22 1.12 6.92 14.02
CA ALA A 22 0.80 7.95 13.04
C ALA A 22 0.62 9.33 13.68
N TYR A 23 -0.11 9.41 14.79
CA TYR A 23 -0.27 10.64 15.58
C TYR A 23 1.09 11.23 15.99
N LEU A 24 1.96 10.42 16.62
CA LEU A 24 3.27 10.88 17.08
C LEU A 24 4.16 11.34 15.92
N ALA A 25 4.10 10.68 14.77
CA ALA A 25 4.86 11.07 13.59
C ALA A 25 4.38 12.41 13.00
N LEU A 26 3.07 12.63 12.95
CA LEU A 26 2.48 13.84 12.39
C LEU A 26 2.63 15.05 13.32
N ILE A 27 2.47 14.87 14.64
CA ILE A 27 2.71 15.94 15.61
C ILE A 27 4.18 16.36 15.57
N ARG A 28 5.13 15.42 15.56
CA ARG A 28 6.57 15.75 15.39
C ARG A 28 6.90 16.44 14.06
N ARG A 29 6.00 16.44 13.09
CA ARG A 29 6.19 17.15 11.82
C ARG A 29 5.58 18.53 11.87
N TYR A 30 4.36 18.65 12.39
CA TYR A 30 3.56 19.87 12.34
C TYR A 30 3.59 20.71 13.64
N HIS A 31 4.30 20.26 14.69
CA HIS A 31 4.35 21.00 15.95
C HIS A 31 4.94 22.40 15.75
N PRO A 32 4.31 23.46 16.30
CA PRO A 32 4.79 24.84 16.14
C PRO A 32 6.22 25.04 16.68
N ASP A 33 6.58 24.35 17.77
CA ASP A 33 7.90 24.46 18.40
C ASP A 33 9.06 23.93 17.54
N LYS A 34 8.80 23.18 16.47
CA LYS A 34 9.88 22.63 15.63
C LYS A 34 10.48 23.67 14.69
N GLY A 35 9.73 24.74 14.37
CA GLY A 35 10.13 25.76 13.40
C GLY A 35 10.27 25.22 11.96
N GLY A 36 10.25 26.14 10.97
CA GLY A 36 10.42 25.83 9.55
C GLY A 36 9.13 25.71 8.74
N ASP A 37 9.28 25.57 7.41
CA ASP A 37 8.16 25.61 6.44
C ASP A 37 7.14 24.46 6.59
N GLU A 38 7.50 23.40 7.30
CA GLU A 38 6.59 22.29 7.61
C GLU A 38 5.77 22.52 8.88
N ALA A 39 6.06 23.53 9.69
CA ALA A 39 5.25 23.84 10.86
C ALA A 39 3.87 24.35 10.41
N ASP A 40 2.82 23.59 10.72
CA ASP A 40 1.45 23.91 10.33
C ASP A 40 0.53 23.71 11.54
N PRO A 41 0.21 24.79 12.28
CA PRO A 41 -0.60 24.71 13.48
C PRO A 41 -2.02 24.21 13.20
N ALA A 42 -2.59 24.52 12.02
CA ALA A 42 -3.92 24.06 11.64
C ALA A 42 -3.94 22.55 11.40
N ARG A 43 -2.90 22.00 10.76
CA ARG A 43 -2.75 20.54 10.61
C ARG A 43 -2.48 19.86 11.94
N ALA A 44 -1.64 20.43 12.80
CA ALA A 44 -1.38 19.88 14.12
C ALA A 44 -2.67 19.79 14.97
N GLN A 45 -3.53 20.81 14.91
CA GLN A 45 -4.84 20.78 15.54
C GLN A 45 -5.75 19.70 14.96
N ALA A 46 -5.82 19.58 13.62
CA ALA A 46 -6.63 18.55 12.98
C ALA A 46 -6.16 17.12 13.34
N VAL A 47 -4.85 16.91 13.43
CA VAL A 47 -4.23 15.64 13.86
C VAL A 47 -4.56 15.32 15.31
N THR A 48 -4.51 16.32 16.19
CA THR A 48 -4.88 16.17 17.61
C THR A 48 -6.36 15.82 17.77
N ALA A 49 -7.25 16.54 17.07
CA ALA A 49 -8.68 16.26 17.07
C ALA A 49 -9.01 14.86 16.55
N ALA A 50 -8.28 14.39 15.53
CA ALA A 50 -8.43 13.02 15.02
C ALA A 50 -7.95 11.97 16.04
N TRP A 51 -6.84 12.22 16.72
CA TRP A 51 -6.35 11.34 17.77
C TRP A 51 -7.31 11.23 18.96
N ASP A 52 -7.91 12.33 19.40
CA ASP A 52 -8.82 12.33 20.54
C ASP A 52 -10.05 11.46 20.34
N VAL A 53 -10.55 11.37 19.10
CA VAL A 53 -11.67 10.50 18.75
C VAL A 53 -11.23 9.05 18.57
N LEU A 54 -10.07 8.81 17.95
CA LEU A 54 -9.64 7.46 17.55
C LEU A 54 -8.85 6.69 18.61
N ARG A 55 -8.29 7.37 19.62
CA ARG A 55 -7.51 6.74 20.70
C ARG A 55 -8.36 5.95 21.68
N ASP A 56 -9.62 6.36 21.84
CA ASP A 56 -10.58 5.78 22.76
C ASP A 56 -11.48 4.80 22.00
N PRO A 57 -11.56 3.52 22.42
CA PRO A 57 -12.33 2.51 21.70
C PRO A 57 -13.83 2.82 21.66
N GLU A 58 -14.40 3.42 22.70
CA GLU A 58 -15.84 3.77 22.75
C GLU A 58 -16.13 4.92 21.79
N ARG A 59 -15.29 5.97 21.83
CA ARG A 59 -15.44 7.12 20.92
C ARG A 59 -15.20 6.74 19.47
N ARG A 60 -14.27 5.81 19.23
CA ARG A 60 -13.99 5.26 17.90
C ARG A 60 -15.18 4.46 17.37
N ALA A 61 -15.77 3.60 18.20
CA ALA A 61 -16.96 2.85 17.82
C ALA A 61 -18.14 3.78 17.46
N ALA A 62 -18.43 4.78 18.31
CA ALA A 62 -19.47 5.76 18.04
C ALA A 62 -19.20 6.58 16.76
N TYR A 63 -17.93 6.92 16.51
CA TYR A 63 -17.53 7.58 15.27
C TYR A 63 -17.78 6.68 14.05
N ASP A 64 -17.40 5.40 14.13
CA ASP A 64 -17.56 4.43 13.06
C ASP A 64 -19.04 4.15 12.76
N GLU A 65 -19.89 4.02 13.78
CA GLU A 65 -21.35 3.90 13.64
C GLU A 65 -21.95 5.11 12.94
N SER A 66 -21.60 6.33 13.40
CA SER A 66 -22.08 7.58 12.77
C SER A 66 -21.65 7.69 11.30
N ARG A 67 -20.51 7.09 10.96
CA ARG A 67 -19.98 7.07 9.60
C ARG A 67 -20.74 6.06 8.74
N GLN A 68 -21.00 4.87 9.26
CA GLN A 68 -21.74 3.80 8.56
C GLN A 68 -23.20 4.17 8.33
N ALA A 69 -23.87 4.79 9.30
CA ALA A 69 -25.24 5.26 9.17
C ALA A 69 -25.42 6.27 8.01
N ARG A 70 -24.39 7.07 7.72
CA ARG A 70 -24.40 8.01 6.58
C ARG A 70 -24.20 7.34 5.21
N PHE A 71 -23.68 6.12 5.19
CA PHE A 71 -23.47 5.35 3.96
C PHE A 71 -24.55 4.29 3.73
N GLN A 72 -25.50 4.11 4.65
CA GLN A 72 -26.73 3.40 4.34
C GLN A 72 -27.63 4.33 3.52
N PRO A 73 -27.90 4.04 2.23
CA PRO A 73 -28.97 4.73 1.54
C PRO A 73 -30.24 4.36 2.30
N GLU A 74 -30.99 5.35 2.77
CA GLU A 74 -32.28 5.10 3.41
C GLU A 74 -33.12 4.23 2.47
N GLY A 75 -33.29 2.97 2.87
CA GLY A 75 -34.20 2.04 2.24
C GLY A 75 -35.59 2.62 2.41
N GLY A 76 -36.11 3.21 1.33
CA GLY A 76 -37.51 3.58 1.22
C GLY A 76 -38.38 2.38 1.58
N SER A 77 -38.92 2.42 2.78
CA SER A 77 -39.98 1.56 3.25
C SER A 77 -41.22 1.86 2.40
N ILE A 78 -41.54 0.98 1.45
CA ILE A 78 -42.82 1.04 0.74
C ILE A 78 -43.72 -0.03 1.36
N VAL A 79 -44.61 0.44 2.24
CA VAL A 79 -45.75 -0.32 2.74
C VAL A 79 -46.83 -0.34 1.66
N GLY A 80 -46.99 -1.48 0.97
CA GLY A 80 -48.22 -1.96 0.29
C GLY A 80 -48.68 -1.27 -1.02
N PRO A 81 -49.60 -1.87 -1.80
CA PRO A 81 -50.51 -2.95 -1.41
C PRO A 81 -50.32 -4.28 -2.18
N ALA A 82 -50.87 -5.32 -1.57
CA ALA A 82 -51.00 -6.66 -2.11
C ALA A 82 -51.70 -6.67 -3.48
N VAL A 83 -51.07 -7.30 -4.46
CA VAL A 83 -51.76 -7.90 -5.62
C VAL A 83 -51.46 -9.39 -5.61
N LEU A 84 -52.50 -10.14 -5.27
CA LEU A 84 -52.65 -11.57 -5.51
C LEU A 84 -52.69 -11.79 -7.02
N MET A 85 -51.76 -12.54 -7.61
CA MET A 85 -51.98 -13.33 -8.83
C MET A 85 -50.84 -14.36 -8.98
N THR A 86 -51.23 -15.62 -8.74
CA THR A 86 -50.80 -16.89 -9.35
C THR A 86 -49.60 -16.88 -10.32
N GLY A 87 -48.73 -17.87 -10.10
CA GLY A 87 -47.48 -18.04 -10.85
C GLY A 87 -47.60 -18.49 -12.29
N ASN A 88 -46.55 -18.21 -13.07
CA ASN A 88 -45.78 -19.22 -13.79
C ASN A 88 -44.43 -18.63 -14.23
N ARG A 89 -43.43 -19.50 -14.35
CA ARG A 89 -42.03 -19.19 -14.71
C ARG A 89 -41.91 -18.55 -16.10
N VAL A 90 -40.99 -17.59 -16.25
CA VAL A 90 -40.17 -17.49 -17.47
C VAL A 90 -38.71 -17.30 -17.08
N ARG A 91 -37.90 -18.26 -17.52
CA ARG A 91 -36.44 -18.25 -17.56
C ARG A 91 -36.04 -17.49 -18.82
N GLY A 92 -35.43 -16.31 -18.67
CA GLY A 92 -34.72 -15.57 -19.73
C GLY A 92 -33.62 -14.77 -19.02
N GLY A 93 -32.34 -14.95 -19.32
CA GLY A 93 -31.76 -14.78 -20.65
C GLY A 93 -31.07 -13.42 -20.65
N ALA A 94 -29.76 -13.41 -20.43
CA ALA A 94 -28.92 -12.23 -20.39
C ALA A 94 -28.89 -11.55 -21.77
N ALA A 95 -29.63 -10.45 -21.94
CA ALA A 95 -29.41 -9.46 -22.99
C ALA A 95 -30.25 -8.21 -22.69
N GLY A 96 -29.62 -7.04 -22.65
CA GLY A 96 -30.34 -5.77 -22.81
C GLY A 96 -30.61 -4.97 -21.54
N ARG A 97 -29.56 -4.43 -20.91
CA ARG A 97 -29.66 -3.20 -20.09
C ARG A 97 -28.51 -2.21 -20.35
N ASN A 98 -28.02 -2.17 -21.59
CA ASN A 98 -27.11 -1.15 -22.11
C ASN A 98 -27.65 -0.54 -23.42
N LEU A 99 -28.90 -0.05 -23.40
CA LEU A 99 -29.46 0.74 -24.50
C LEU A 99 -29.74 2.21 -24.11
N PHE A 100 -29.28 2.68 -22.93
CA PHE A 100 -29.46 4.07 -22.52
C PHE A 100 -28.19 4.94 -22.64
N LEU A 101 -27.09 4.41 -23.19
CA LEU A 101 -25.85 5.16 -23.41
C LEU A 101 -25.35 5.05 -24.87
N LEU A 102 -26.24 5.22 -25.84
CA LEU A 102 -25.87 5.38 -27.26
C LEU A 102 -26.61 6.53 -27.98
N LEU A 103 -27.00 7.59 -27.25
CA LEU A 103 -27.47 8.85 -27.85
C LEU A 103 -27.02 10.11 -27.05
N ALA A 104 -25.77 10.14 -26.58
CA ALA A 104 -25.18 11.36 -26.00
C ALA A 104 -23.68 11.53 -26.33
N ALA A 105 -23.25 11.07 -27.50
CA ALA A 105 -21.93 11.36 -28.05
C ALA A 105 -22.09 11.62 -29.55
N GLY A 106 -22.49 12.84 -29.93
CA GLY A 106 -22.79 13.15 -31.32
C GLY A 106 -22.61 14.59 -31.79
N THR A 107 -22.31 15.57 -30.93
CA THR A 107 -22.24 16.99 -31.36
C THR A 107 -21.21 17.87 -30.66
N LEU A 108 -20.16 17.31 -30.03
CA LEU A 108 -19.00 18.11 -29.56
C LEU A 108 -17.64 17.48 -29.94
N GLY A 109 -17.59 16.79 -31.08
CA GLY A 109 -16.36 16.15 -31.59
C GLY A 109 -15.76 16.78 -32.84
N LEU A 110 -16.42 17.77 -33.46
CA LEU A 110 -16.01 18.32 -34.77
C LEU A 110 -15.46 19.75 -34.71
N GLY A 111 -15.42 20.39 -33.53
CA GLY A 111 -14.84 21.75 -33.37
C GLY A 111 -13.37 21.76 -32.92
N TRP A 112 -12.87 20.67 -32.33
CA TRP A 112 -11.50 20.64 -31.78
C TRP A 112 -10.43 20.30 -32.84
N TRP A 113 -10.82 19.67 -33.95
CA TRP A 113 -9.87 19.24 -34.99
C TRP A 113 -9.54 20.34 -36.03
N ALA A 114 -10.16 21.52 -35.95
CA ALA A 114 -10.03 22.60 -36.93
C ALA A 114 -9.17 23.80 -36.48
N LEU A 115 -8.60 23.78 -35.27
CA LEU A 115 -7.58 24.74 -34.85
C LEU A 115 -6.21 24.06 -34.91
N GLY A 116 -5.33 24.61 -35.74
CA GLY A 116 -4.05 24.05 -36.15
C GLY A 116 -3.21 23.47 -35.01
N GLN A 117 -2.74 22.24 -35.22
CA GLN A 117 -1.71 21.63 -34.37
C GLN A 117 -0.43 22.49 -34.46
N PRO A 118 0.25 22.80 -33.34
CA PRO A 118 1.61 23.32 -33.39
C PRO A 118 2.51 22.25 -34.01
N GLN A 119 3.04 22.58 -35.19
CA GLN A 119 4.04 21.80 -35.90
C GLN A 119 5.30 21.63 -35.04
N PHE A 120 5.43 20.48 -34.38
CA PHE A 120 6.71 20.02 -33.86
C PHE A 120 7.58 19.66 -35.06
N ALA A 121 8.59 20.50 -35.32
CA ALA A 121 9.62 20.20 -36.30
C ALA A 121 10.36 18.91 -35.92
N PRO A 122 10.68 18.02 -36.87
CA PRO A 122 11.50 16.86 -36.59
C PRO A 122 12.92 17.29 -36.18
N PRO A 123 13.61 16.53 -35.31
CA PRO A 123 14.99 16.84 -34.97
C PRO A 123 15.85 16.76 -36.23
N VAL A 124 16.53 17.88 -36.53
CA VAL A 124 17.58 17.94 -37.54
C VAL A 124 18.64 16.91 -37.17
N GLN A 125 18.79 15.88 -38.00
CA GLN A 125 19.91 14.96 -37.92
C GLN A 125 21.18 15.74 -38.24
N VAL A 126 21.97 16.05 -37.22
CA VAL A 126 23.32 16.57 -37.41
C VAL A 126 24.19 15.40 -37.84
N ALA A 127 24.56 15.38 -39.12
CA ALA A 127 25.53 14.45 -39.68
C ALA A 127 26.88 14.61 -38.96
N ALA A 128 27.47 13.48 -38.58
CA ALA A 128 28.83 13.43 -38.05
C ALA A 128 29.83 13.94 -39.10
N PRO A 129 30.73 14.90 -38.77
CA PRO A 129 31.79 15.27 -39.67
C PRO A 129 32.95 14.28 -39.60
N ALA A 130 33.40 13.88 -40.78
CA ALA A 130 34.57 13.07 -41.02
C ALA A 130 35.86 13.71 -40.47
N SER A 131 36.77 12.84 -40.05
CA SER A 131 38.16 13.11 -39.66
C SER A 131 38.99 13.86 -40.71
N GLY A 132 39.67 14.94 -40.29
CA GLY A 132 40.71 15.66 -41.05
C GLY A 132 41.28 16.86 -40.25
N PRO A 133 42.55 17.29 -40.46
CA PRO A 133 43.47 17.53 -39.36
C PRO A 133 43.57 18.97 -38.81
N ALA A 134 44.13 19.02 -37.59
CA ALA A 134 44.38 20.16 -36.73
C ALA A 134 45.15 21.33 -37.36
N VAL A 135 44.67 22.56 -37.12
CA VAL A 135 45.47 23.79 -37.03
C VAL A 135 44.83 24.69 -35.97
N GLY A 136 45.66 25.18 -35.04
CA GLY A 136 45.21 25.85 -33.82
C GLY A 136 44.75 27.29 -33.97
N ALA A 137 43.91 27.72 -33.03
CA ALA A 137 43.80 29.08 -32.54
C ALA A 137 43.04 29.05 -31.21
N ALA A 138 43.66 29.55 -30.14
CA ALA A 138 43.07 29.68 -28.82
C ALA A 138 41.97 30.78 -28.82
N PRO A 139 40.82 30.58 -28.15
CA PRO A 139 39.85 31.65 -27.95
C PRO A 139 40.24 32.55 -26.75
N PRO A 140 39.94 33.87 -26.80
CA PRO A 140 40.26 34.81 -25.72
C PRO A 140 39.40 34.59 -24.47
N GLU A 141 39.99 34.82 -23.30
CA GLU A 141 39.38 34.67 -21.98
C GLU A 141 38.19 35.64 -21.74
N PRO A 142 37.17 35.24 -20.95
CA PRO A 142 36.07 36.11 -20.59
C PRO A 142 36.47 37.09 -19.48
N VAL A 143 36.36 38.39 -19.77
CA VAL A 143 36.50 39.48 -18.81
C VAL A 143 35.33 39.45 -17.83
N VAL A 144 35.58 39.01 -16.60
CA VAL A 144 34.64 39.13 -15.47
C VAL A 144 34.70 40.56 -14.94
N ARG A 145 33.56 41.27 -14.93
CA ARG A 145 33.45 42.57 -14.23
C ARG A 145 33.16 42.33 -12.74
N PRO A 146 33.74 43.12 -11.83
CA PRO A 146 33.47 42.98 -10.40
C PRO A 146 32.03 43.36 -10.08
N VAL A 147 31.39 42.57 -9.22
CA VAL A 147 30.09 42.88 -8.61
C VAL A 147 30.40 43.63 -7.32
N ASP A 148 29.83 44.83 -7.14
CA ASP A 148 30.10 45.69 -5.98
C ASP A 148 29.63 45.02 -4.66
N ASP A 149 30.59 44.70 -3.79
CA ASP A 149 30.43 43.97 -2.51
C ASP A 149 29.70 44.75 -1.39
N GLU A 150 29.49 46.06 -1.54
CA GLU A 150 28.96 46.90 -0.44
C GLU A 150 27.48 46.63 -0.10
N ARG A 151 26.67 46.21 -1.09
CA ARG A 151 25.23 45.99 -0.87
C ARG A 151 24.94 44.68 -0.12
N SER A 152 25.81 43.70 -0.26
CA SER A 152 25.71 42.40 0.42
C SER A 152 26.17 42.52 1.87
N ALA A 153 27.22 43.30 2.13
CA ALA A 153 27.72 43.55 3.49
C ALA A 153 26.71 44.32 4.35
N ARG A 154 26.00 45.31 3.79
CA ARG A 154 24.97 46.07 4.52
C ARG A 154 23.77 45.21 4.92
N ARG A 155 23.36 44.26 4.09
CA ARG A 155 22.25 43.33 4.42
C ARG A 155 22.63 42.32 5.51
N GLN A 156 23.91 41.96 5.62
CA GLN A 156 24.37 41.03 6.66
C GLN A 156 24.46 41.73 8.03
N ALA A 157 24.93 42.98 8.06
CA ALA A 157 25.00 43.75 9.30
C ALA A 157 23.62 44.05 9.92
N GLU A 158 22.59 44.26 9.10
CA GLU A 158 21.23 44.61 9.56
C GLU A 158 20.44 43.41 10.11
N VAL A 159 20.90 42.17 9.86
CA VAL A 159 20.24 40.94 10.35
C VAL A 159 20.81 40.49 11.71
N GLU A 160 22.01 40.93 12.07
CA GLU A 160 22.70 40.46 13.28
C GLU A 160 22.29 41.22 14.57
N GLU A 161 21.64 42.39 14.44
CA GLU A 161 21.32 43.26 15.57
C GLU A 161 19.96 43.00 16.24
N GLU A 162 19.07 42.20 15.62
CA GLU A 162 17.69 41.97 16.12
C GLU A 162 17.48 40.60 16.79
N GLN A 163 18.54 39.97 17.31
CA GLN A 163 18.43 38.70 18.02
C GLN A 163 18.53 38.91 19.55
N PRO A 164 17.42 38.78 20.31
CA PRO A 164 17.48 38.94 21.76
C PRO A 164 18.33 37.82 22.39
N PRO A 165 19.04 38.11 23.50
CA PRO A 165 19.94 37.13 24.11
C PRO A 165 19.17 35.88 24.55
N LEU A 166 19.66 34.70 24.14
CA LEU A 166 19.11 33.42 24.58
C LEU A 166 19.19 33.29 26.10
N PRO A 167 18.16 32.72 26.76
CA PRO A 167 18.22 32.41 28.17
C PRO A 167 19.30 31.34 28.44
N ASP A 168 20.09 31.56 29.49
CA ASP A 168 21.17 30.67 29.91
C ASP A 168 20.60 29.33 30.38
N LEU A 169 20.76 28.30 29.55
CA LEU A 169 20.33 26.92 29.83
C LEU A 169 21.33 26.15 30.71
N ARG A 170 22.34 26.79 31.33
CA ARG A 170 23.29 26.13 32.24
C ARG A 170 22.82 26.02 33.69
N ARG A 171 21.52 26.13 33.97
CA ARG A 171 20.99 25.78 35.29
C ARG A 171 20.61 24.30 35.30
N GLU A 172 21.58 23.46 35.66
CA GLU A 172 21.35 22.05 35.98
C GLU A 172 20.19 21.95 37.01
N PRO A 173 19.18 21.09 36.81
CA PRO A 173 18.18 20.85 37.84
C PRO A 173 18.80 20.06 39.00
N ASP A 174 18.62 20.54 40.23
CA ASP A 174 19.02 19.87 41.47
C ASP A 174 18.59 18.38 41.48
N VAL A 175 19.57 17.47 41.51
CA VAL A 175 19.38 16.02 41.41
C VAL A 175 19.07 15.36 42.77
N ASP A 176 18.77 16.14 43.81
CA ASP A 176 18.60 15.61 45.18
C ASP A 176 17.14 15.55 45.67
N THR A 177 16.14 15.58 44.79
CA THR A 177 14.75 15.31 45.21
C THR A 177 14.41 13.83 44.98
N PRO A 178 14.26 12.99 46.03
CA PRO A 178 13.79 11.63 45.84
C PRO A 178 12.35 11.66 45.35
N VAL A 179 12.13 11.24 44.11
CA VAL A 179 10.80 11.01 43.55
C VAL A 179 10.18 9.82 44.27
N VAL A 180 9.36 10.07 45.29
CA VAL A 180 8.54 9.05 45.94
C VAL A 180 7.40 8.69 44.99
N LEU A 181 7.58 7.63 44.22
CA LEU A 181 6.54 7.08 43.35
C LEU A 181 5.44 6.43 44.23
N PRO A 182 4.15 6.79 44.07
CA PRO A 182 3.09 6.11 44.79
C PRO A 182 3.02 4.63 44.37
N PRO A 183 2.75 3.69 45.30
CA PRO A 183 2.67 2.27 44.96
C PRO A 183 1.52 2.03 43.98
N LEU A 184 1.83 1.34 42.88
CA LEU A 184 0.82 0.91 41.91
C LEU A 184 -0.17 -0.05 42.59
N PRO A 185 -1.48 0.05 42.28
CA PRO A 185 -2.46 -0.89 42.80
C PRO A 185 -2.19 -2.28 42.22
N VAL A 186 -1.75 -3.21 43.08
CA VAL A 186 -1.65 -4.63 42.76
C VAL A 186 -3.08 -5.15 42.62
N LYS A 187 -3.54 -5.36 41.38
CA LYS A 187 -4.78 -6.10 41.14
C LYS A 187 -4.49 -7.58 41.40
N ASP A 188 -5.28 -8.17 42.29
CA ASP A 188 -5.23 -9.60 42.58
C ASP A 188 -5.29 -10.42 41.28
N PRO A 189 -4.47 -11.48 41.14
CA PRO A 189 -4.56 -12.33 39.97
C PRO A 189 -5.93 -13.01 39.96
N VAL A 190 -6.73 -12.67 38.95
CA VAL A 190 -7.97 -13.39 38.64
C VAL A 190 -7.61 -14.85 38.41
N ARG A 191 -8.08 -15.70 39.32
CA ARG A 191 -7.90 -17.15 39.28
C ARG A 191 -8.71 -17.69 38.10
N MET A 192 -8.08 -17.85 36.95
CA MET A 192 -8.74 -18.52 35.82
C MET A 192 -8.86 -20.02 36.12
N PRO A 193 -10.03 -20.65 35.90
CA PRO A 193 -10.15 -22.09 36.03
C PRO A 193 -9.35 -22.77 34.92
N VAL A 194 -8.34 -23.53 35.31
CA VAL A 194 -7.60 -24.45 34.44
C VAL A 194 -8.60 -25.49 33.94
N ARG A 195 -8.96 -25.45 32.66
CA ARG A 195 -9.54 -26.61 31.97
C ARG A 195 -8.42 -27.63 31.79
N THR A 196 -8.48 -28.72 32.54
CA THR A 196 -7.68 -29.91 32.29
C THR A 196 -8.07 -30.46 30.92
N ALA A 197 -7.15 -30.39 29.97
CA ALA A 197 -7.25 -31.08 28.70
C ALA A 197 -6.74 -32.52 28.86
N ASP A 198 -7.51 -33.34 29.58
CA ASP A 198 -7.38 -34.80 29.53
C ASP A 198 -8.51 -35.34 28.65
N ALA A 199 -8.18 -35.69 27.41
CA ALA A 199 -8.82 -36.73 26.60
C ALA A 199 -8.26 -36.69 25.17
N GLN A 200 -7.18 -37.44 24.93
CA GLN A 200 -6.77 -37.83 23.60
C GLN A 200 -7.72 -38.94 23.11
N PRO A 201 -8.38 -38.82 21.94
CA PRO A 201 -9.20 -39.91 21.43
C PRO A 201 -8.32 -41.10 20.99
N PRO A 202 -8.77 -42.36 21.18
CA PRO A 202 -7.95 -43.53 20.95
C PRO A 202 -7.66 -43.75 19.47
N VAL A 203 -6.37 -43.77 19.14
CA VAL A 203 -5.82 -44.22 17.86
C VAL A 203 -6.15 -45.71 17.72
N ARG A 204 -7.02 -46.07 16.77
CA ARG A 204 -7.25 -47.47 16.41
C ARG A 204 -5.97 -48.03 15.79
N ARG A 205 -5.35 -48.97 16.50
CA ARG A 205 -4.30 -49.87 15.99
C ARG A 205 -4.89 -50.70 14.86
N ALA A 206 -4.48 -50.43 13.62
CA ALA A 206 -4.62 -51.39 12.54
C ALA A 206 -3.57 -52.48 12.73
N ALA A 207 -4.07 -53.71 12.92
CA ALA A 207 -3.26 -54.91 13.06
C ALA A 207 -2.46 -55.19 11.78
N ALA A 208 -1.30 -55.79 12.00
CA ALA A 208 -0.34 -56.19 11.00
C ALA A 208 -0.78 -57.46 10.25
N VAL A 209 -0.20 -57.59 9.05
CA VAL A 209 0.13 -58.85 8.35
C VAL A 209 -1.03 -59.59 7.70
N GLU A 210 -1.09 -59.52 6.37
CA GLU A 210 -1.10 -60.76 5.58
C GLU A 210 -0.36 -60.61 4.24
N ARG A 211 0.36 -61.67 3.90
CA ARG A 211 1.32 -61.80 2.80
C ARG A 211 0.61 -61.84 1.46
N ALA A 212 1.15 -61.11 0.48
CA ALA A 212 0.84 -61.30 -0.93
C ALA A 212 1.48 -62.60 -1.46
N PRO A 213 0.76 -63.43 -2.23
CA PRO A 213 1.39 -64.37 -3.15
C PRO A 213 1.38 -63.86 -4.60
N ALA A 214 2.54 -64.06 -5.23
CA ALA A 214 2.77 -64.41 -6.63
C ALA A 214 2.09 -63.58 -7.74
N VAL A 215 2.93 -62.79 -8.40
CA VAL A 215 2.71 -62.24 -9.75
C VAL A 215 2.46 -63.39 -10.73
N ALA A 216 1.20 -63.56 -11.14
CA ALA A 216 0.84 -64.35 -12.32
C ALA A 216 0.88 -63.44 -13.55
N ARG A 217 1.79 -63.78 -14.47
CA ARG A 217 1.93 -63.22 -15.82
C ARG A 217 0.63 -63.40 -16.60
N VAL A 218 -0.03 -62.31 -16.99
CA VAL A 218 -1.10 -62.34 -17.99
C VAL A 218 -0.49 -61.97 -19.35
N PRO A 219 -0.66 -62.80 -20.40
CA PRO A 219 -0.08 -62.55 -21.70
C PRO A 219 -0.77 -61.42 -22.45
N SER A 220 0.06 -60.65 -23.16
CA SER A 220 -0.28 -59.63 -24.15
C SER A 220 -1.32 -60.15 -25.16
N LYS A 221 -2.41 -59.40 -25.31
CA LYS A 221 -3.30 -59.50 -26.47
C LYS A 221 -3.73 -58.08 -26.86
N ALA A 222 -2.96 -57.47 -27.77
CA ALA A 222 -3.49 -56.44 -28.65
C ALA A 222 -4.57 -57.10 -29.54
N PRO A 223 -5.70 -56.42 -29.82
CA PRO A 223 -5.71 -55.63 -31.06
C PRO A 223 -6.63 -54.39 -31.03
N ALA A 224 -6.55 -53.65 -32.15
CA ALA A 224 -7.47 -52.66 -32.69
C ALA A 224 -7.20 -51.19 -32.30
N GLU A 225 -6.54 -50.51 -33.23
CA GLU A 225 -6.62 -49.07 -33.44
C GLU A 225 -8.08 -48.62 -33.56
N GLU A 226 -8.64 -48.10 -32.48
CA GLU A 226 -9.72 -47.12 -32.59
C GLU A 226 -9.08 -45.74 -32.73
N ARG A 227 -9.13 -45.20 -33.96
CA ARG A 227 -8.76 -43.82 -34.25
C ARG A 227 -9.60 -42.92 -33.33
N PRO A 228 -9.00 -42.11 -32.44
CA PRO A 228 -9.80 -41.18 -31.66
C PRO A 228 -10.39 -40.17 -32.64
N VAL A 229 -11.72 -40.17 -32.72
CA VAL A 229 -12.51 -39.12 -33.35
C VAL A 229 -12.00 -37.81 -32.74
N VAL A 230 -11.42 -36.95 -33.57
CA VAL A 230 -10.92 -35.64 -33.17
C VAL A 230 -12.14 -34.82 -32.76
N ALA A 231 -12.52 -34.94 -31.48
CA ALA A 231 -13.39 -33.99 -30.84
C ALA A 231 -12.65 -32.66 -30.92
N LYS A 232 -13.19 -31.73 -31.73
CA LYS A 232 -12.76 -30.34 -31.81
C LYS A 232 -12.66 -29.84 -30.38
N ALA A 233 -11.43 -29.67 -29.88
CA ALA A 233 -11.17 -29.12 -28.56
C ALA A 233 -11.90 -27.78 -28.50
N ALA A 234 -13.01 -27.75 -27.76
CA ALA A 234 -13.66 -26.51 -27.42
C ALA A 234 -12.59 -25.68 -26.74
N ALA A 235 -12.31 -24.50 -27.30
CA ALA A 235 -11.30 -23.59 -26.77
C ALA A 235 -11.53 -23.44 -25.27
N VAL A 236 -10.62 -24.00 -24.47
CA VAL A 236 -10.62 -23.81 -23.02
C VAL A 236 -10.62 -22.30 -22.83
N PRO A 237 -11.60 -21.72 -22.12
CA PRO A 237 -11.64 -20.28 -21.91
C PRO A 237 -10.31 -19.89 -21.28
N ALA A 238 -9.61 -18.92 -21.88
CA ALA A 238 -8.37 -18.40 -21.36
C ALA A 238 -8.53 -18.14 -19.86
N PRO A 239 -7.57 -18.56 -19.01
CA PRO A 239 -7.70 -18.42 -17.57
C PRO A 239 -8.01 -16.97 -17.24
N ALA A 240 -9.03 -16.74 -16.41
CA ALA A 240 -9.43 -15.42 -15.98
C ALA A 240 -8.19 -14.68 -15.45
N ARG A 241 -7.88 -13.53 -16.05
CA ARG A 241 -6.76 -12.68 -15.62
C ARG A 241 -6.93 -12.35 -14.15
N VAL A 242 -5.86 -12.49 -13.40
CA VAL A 242 -5.87 -12.18 -11.97
C VAL A 242 -5.47 -10.73 -11.80
N ASP A 243 -6.24 -9.97 -11.02
CA ASP A 243 -5.79 -8.65 -10.60
C ASP A 243 -4.64 -8.76 -9.58
N LEU A 244 -3.47 -8.26 -9.99
CA LEU A 244 -2.24 -8.25 -9.18
C LEU A 244 -2.02 -6.92 -8.45
N ALA A 245 -2.78 -5.86 -8.77
CA ALA A 245 -2.60 -4.54 -8.16
C ALA A 245 -2.68 -4.53 -6.63
N PRO A 246 -3.57 -5.30 -5.97
CA PRO A 246 -3.60 -5.38 -4.50
C PRO A 246 -2.29 -5.93 -3.92
N LEU A 247 -1.71 -6.94 -4.56
CA LEU A 247 -0.45 -7.56 -4.13
C LEU A 247 0.73 -6.62 -4.32
N GLU A 248 0.77 -5.90 -5.44
CA GLU A 248 1.80 -4.91 -5.72
C GLU A 248 1.75 -3.74 -4.72
N ARG A 249 0.55 -3.24 -4.41
CA ARG A 249 0.38 -2.21 -3.38
C ARG A 249 0.83 -2.68 -2.00
N HIS A 250 0.48 -3.92 -1.62
CA HIS A 250 0.91 -4.47 -0.35
C HIS A 250 2.44 -4.63 -0.29
N LEU A 251 3.07 -5.07 -1.38
CA LEU A 251 4.51 -5.16 -1.48
C LEU A 251 5.19 -3.80 -1.31
N GLN A 252 4.66 -2.75 -1.96
CA GLN A 252 5.16 -1.38 -1.82
C GLN A 252 5.08 -0.92 -0.36
N LEU A 253 3.93 -1.12 0.29
CA LEU A 253 3.74 -0.75 1.69
C LEU A 253 4.73 -1.47 2.63
N LEU A 254 4.92 -2.78 2.46
CA LEU A 254 5.90 -3.55 3.24
C LEU A 254 7.32 -3.07 3.01
N THR A 255 7.66 -2.76 1.76
CA THR A 255 8.97 -2.21 1.40
C THR A 255 9.19 -0.86 2.09
N ASP A 256 8.26 0.08 1.97
CA ASP A 256 8.37 1.40 2.61
C ASP A 256 8.49 1.30 4.13
N GLN A 257 7.68 0.44 4.75
CA GLN A 257 7.75 0.19 6.19
C GLN A 257 9.11 -0.40 6.59
N SER A 258 9.66 -1.32 5.79
CA SER A 258 10.98 -1.90 6.05
C SER A 258 12.10 -0.86 6.02
N PHE A 259 12.03 0.13 5.13
CA PHE A 259 13.02 1.20 5.07
C PHE A 259 12.88 2.22 6.20
N ARG A 260 11.64 2.44 6.66
CA ARG A 260 11.32 3.39 7.73
C ARG A 260 11.63 2.86 9.13
N PHE A 261 11.37 1.58 9.37
CA PHE A 261 11.44 0.98 10.72
C PHE A 261 12.51 -0.11 10.86
N GLY A 262 13.09 -0.60 9.76
CA GLY A 262 14.12 -1.64 9.79
C GLY A 262 15.50 -1.12 10.18
N THR A 263 16.26 -1.96 10.89
CA THR A 263 17.68 -1.71 11.17
C THR A 263 18.48 -1.70 9.85
N PRO A 264 19.70 -1.11 9.81
CA PRO A 264 20.55 -1.15 8.62
C PRO A 264 20.77 -2.58 8.08
N ALA A 265 20.95 -3.56 8.97
CA ALA A 265 21.09 -4.97 8.59
C ALA A 265 19.81 -5.54 7.95
N LYS A 266 18.63 -5.25 8.51
CA LYS A 266 17.34 -5.68 7.93
C LYS A 266 17.10 -5.05 6.56
N ARG A 267 17.37 -3.75 6.41
CA ARG A 267 17.25 -3.04 5.12
C ARG A 267 18.18 -3.63 4.07
N SER A 268 19.43 -3.94 4.44
CA SER A 268 20.38 -4.62 3.54
C SER A 268 19.86 -5.97 3.05
N ARG A 269 19.25 -6.78 3.94
CA ARG A 269 18.61 -8.05 3.55
C ARG A 269 17.39 -7.86 2.63
N VAL A 270 16.55 -6.87 2.87
CA VAL A 270 15.42 -6.56 1.98
C VAL A 270 15.91 -6.14 0.59
N ILE A 271 16.99 -5.35 0.52
CA ILE A 271 17.62 -4.94 -0.73
C ILE A 271 18.22 -6.15 -1.47
N SER A 272 19.02 -6.96 -0.80
CA SER A 272 19.73 -8.09 -1.44
C SER A 272 18.77 -9.18 -1.93
N SER A 273 17.63 -9.35 -1.28
CA SER A 273 16.59 -10.30 -1.69
C SER A 273 15.73 -9.82 -2.88
N ARG A 274 15.92 -8.58 -3.36
CA ARG A 274 15.14 -8.03 -4.49
C ARG A 274 15.44 -8.73 -5.81
N GLU A 275 16.71 -8.98 -6.13
CA GLU A 275 17.10 -9.60 -7.41
C GLU A 275 16.51 -11.00 -7.61
N PRO A 276 16.56 -11.91 -6.61
CA PRO A 276 15.87 -13.20 -6.70
C PRO A 276 14.37 -13.09 -7.02
N PHE A 277 13.68 -12.12 -6.43
CA PHE A 277 12.27 -11.86 -6.70
C PHE A 277 12.03 -11.37 -8.13
N LEU A 278 12.84 -10.40 -8.60
CA LEU A 278 12.73 -9.89 -9.97
C LEU A 278 13.04 -10.98 -11.01
N ALA A 279 14.05 -11.82 -10.76
CA ALA A 279 14.35 -12.97 -11.60
C ALA A 279 13.17 -13.94 -11.69
N LYS A 280 12.51 -14.21 -10.56
CA LYS A 280 11.33 -15.08 -10.53
C LYS A 280 10.14 -14.48 -11.28
N LEU A 281 9.91 -13.17 -11.15
CA LEU A 281 8.86 -12.47 -11.91
C LEU A 281 9.11 -12.52 -13.43
N ARG A 282 10.36 -12.34 -13.87
CA ARG A 282 10.71 -12.44 -15.30
C ARG A 282 10.45 -13.81 -15.90
N ASN A 283 10.57 -14.86 -15.09
CA ASN A 283 10.34 -16.25 -15.50
C ASN A 283 8.87 -16.69 -15.39
N CYS A 284 7.94 -15.79 -15.05
CA CYS A 284 6.53 -16.11 -14.90
C CYS A 284 5.71 -15.79 -16.15
N ASP A 285 5.23 -16.83 -16.82
CA ASP A 285 4.41 -16.72 -18.03
C ASP A 285 2.89 -16.65 -17.74
N SER A 286 2.48 -16.75 -16.47
CA SER A 286 1.07 -16.72 -16.05
C SER A 286 0.84 -15.82 -14.85
N ASP A 287 -0.38 -15.29 -14.73
CA ASP A 287 -0.78 -14.47 -13.59
C ASP A 287 -0.76 -15.26 -12.27
N ALA A 288 -1.03 -16.58 -12.32
CA ALA A 288 -0.92 -17.45 -11.15
C ALA A 288 0.54 -17.54 -10.65
N CYS A 289 1.50 -17.68 -11.56
CA CYS A 289 2.93 -17.65 -11.22
C CYS A 289 3.33 -16.30 -10.61
N LYS A 290 2.90 -15.18 -11.22
CA LYS A 290 3.18 -13.83 -10.71
C LYS A 290 2.59 -13.64 -9.31
N ARG A 291 1.32 -14.01 -9.10
CA ARG A 291 0.64 -13.95 -7.79
C ARG A 291 1.45 -14.66 -6.71
N ASP A 292 1.89 -15.89 -7.00
CA ASP A 292 2.67 -16.72 -6.10
C ASP A 292 4.08 -16.14 -5.83
N ALA A 293 4.70 -15.49 -6.83
CA ALA A 293 5.92 -14.71 -6.62
C ALA A 293 5.71 -13.51 -5.67
N TYR A 294 4.65 -12.73 -5.83
CA TYR A 294 4.31 -11.62 -4.93
C TYR A 294 4.02 -12.09 -3.50
N LEU A 295 3.23 -13.15 -3.34
CA LEU A 295 2.89 -13.70 -2.01
C LEU A 295 4.13 -14.15 -1.25
N ARG A 296 5.04 -14.89 -1.91
CA ARG A 296 6.32 -15.28 -1.30
C ARG A 296 7.18 -14.08 -0.94
N ARG A 297 7.23 -13.05 -1.79
CA ARG A 297 8.00 -11.84 -1.52
C ARG A 297 7.46 -11.09 -0.30
N ASN A 298 6.13 -10.98 -0.18
CA ASN A 298 5.49 -10.37 0.98
C ASN A 298 5.81 -11.13 2.27
N ALA A 299 5.78 -12.47 2.23
CA ALA A 299 6.16 -13.30 3.36
C ALA A 299 7.64 -13.13 3.75
N GLU A 300 8.53 -13.16 2.76
CA GLU A 300 9.98 -12.99 2.95
C GLU A 300 10.34 -11.65 3.61
N ILE A 301 9.76 -10.54 3.12
CA ILE A 301 9.97 -9.23 3.75
C ILE A 301 9.45 -9.24 5.19
N GLY A 302 8.28 -9.86 5.43
CA GLY A 302 7.75 -10.04 6.78
C GLY A 302 8.71 -10.81 7.70
N ASP A 303 9.34 -11.88 7.22
CA ASP A 303 10.31 -12.68 7.97
C ASP A 303 11.59 -11.90 8.28
N ILE A 304 12.13 -11.15 7.29
CA ILE A 304 13.30 -10.28 7.50
C ILE A 304 13.01 -9.22 8.57
N MET A 305 11.79 -8.69 8.59
CA MET A 305 11.41 -7.67 9.56
C MET A 305 11.19 -8.24 10.96
N ARG A 306 10.66 -9.46 11.10
CA ARG A 306 10.51 -10.15 12.39
C ARG A 306 11.85 -10.56 13.00
N ASN A 307 12.77 -11.11 12.22
CA ASN A 307 14.04 -11.69 12.69
C ASN A 307 15.20 -10.69 12.56
#